data_AF-A0A554JMT1-F1
#
_entry.id   AF-A0A554JMT1-F1
#
_cell.length_a   1.000
_cell.length_b   1.000
_cell.length_c   1.000
_cell.angle_alpha   90.00
_cell.angle_beta   90.00
_cell.angle_gamma   90.00
#
_symmetry.space_group_name_H-M   'P 1'
#
loop_
_entity.id
_entity.type
_entity.pdbx_description
1 polymer ?
#
loop_
_entity_poly.entity_id
_entity_poly.type
_entity_poly.pdbx_seq_one_letter_code
_entity_poly.pdbx_strand_id
1 'polypeptide(L)'
;MMFNNPKQKWIFIAAFLLAAGGFLVPFWPLEILGILVGSWAGSGLIAVALGLLLDLAYGTPTGITHYLFFPFTLLATVALLARYIGARFLFERSRHDTLLP
;
A
#
# COMPACT_ATOMS: atom_id res chain seq x y z
N MET A 1 14.30 -1.79 -13.51
CA MET A 1 13.72 -0.64 -14.25
C MET A 1 12.72 0.05 -13.32
N MET A 2 13.19 0.79 -12.33
CA MET A 2 12.37 1.23 -11.21
C MET A 2 12.58 2.75 -11.09
N PHE A 3 11.52 3.53 -11.34
CA PHE A 3 11.45 5.00 -11.29
C PHE A 3 11.94 5.81 -12.51
N ASN A 4 11.37 5.59 -13.70
CA ASN A 4 11.57 6.52 -14.84
C ASN A 4 10.68 7.78 -14.77
N ASN A 5 9.77 7.89 -13.79
CA ASN A 5 8.83 9.01 -13.69
C ASN A 5 9.04 9.79 -12.38
N PRO A 6 9.50 11.06 -12.42
CA PRO A 6 9.81 11.84 -11.22
C PRO A 6 8.60 12.02 -10.30
N LYS A 7 7.38 12.03 -10.86
CA LYS A 7 6.13 12.12 -10.07
C LYS A 7 5.93 10.91 -9.16
N GLN A 8 6.23 9.70 -9.64
CA GLN A 8 6.11 8.50 -8.82
C GLN A 8 7.08 8.51 -7.64
N LYS A 9 8.32 8.96 -7.85
CA LYS A 9 9.32 9.06 -6.78
C LYS A 9 8.84 9.93 -5.63
N TRP A 10 8.25 11.09 -5.92
CA TRP A 10 7.69 11.98 -4.89
C TRP A 10 6.50 11.37 -4.15
N ILE A 11 5.64 10.62 -4.83
CA ILE A 11 4.52 9.93 -4.18
C ILE A 11 5.01 8.86 -3.19
N PHE A 12 6.07 8.11 -3.54
CA PHE A 12 6.68 7.15 -2.62
C PHE A 12 7.31 7.80 -1.41
N ILE A 13 8.02 8.91 -1.61
CA ILE A 13 8.62 9.67 -0.51
C ILE A 13 7.51 10.19 0.42
N ALA A 14 6.43 10.74 -0.12
CA ALA A 14 5.30 11.19 0.67
C ALA A 14 4.61 10.03 1.43
N ALA A 15 4.37 8.90 0.77
CA ALA A 15 3.80 7.70 1.39
C ALA A 15 4.68 7.17 2.54
N PHE A 16 5.99 7.11 2.32
CA PHE A 16 6.97 6.73 3.33
C PHE A 16 6.98 7.70 4.51
N LEU A 17 6.98 9.02 4.24
CA LEU A 17 6.97 10.04 5.29
C LEU A 17 5.67 10.03 6.10
N LEU A 18 4.52 9.75 5.47
CA LEU A 18 3.25 9.59 6.18
C LEU A 18 3.26 8.34 7.07
N ALA A 19 3.78 7.23 6.56
CA ALA A 19 3.92 5.99 7.32
C ALA A 19 4.90 6.13 8.49
N ALA A 20 6.10 6.65 8.25
CA ALA A 20 7.11 6.87 9.27
C ALA A 20 6.73 7.97 10.27
N GLY A 21 6.09 9.05 9.78
CA GLY A 21 5.57 10.12 10.63
C GLY A 21 4.42 9.66 11.51
N GLY A 22 3.51 8.83 10.99
CA GLY A 22 2.46 8.17 11.77
C GLY A 22 3.03 7.32 12.90
N PHE A 23 4.05 6.53 12.59
CA PHE A 23 4.77 5.70 13.56
C PHE A 23 5.45 6.52 14.67
N LEU A 24 6.07 7.64 14.32
CA LEU A 24 6.74 8.52 15.29
C LEU A 24 5.76 9.30 16.18
N VAL A 25 4.56 9.60 15.69
CA VAL A 25 3.54 10.41 16.38
C VAL A 25 2.41 9.53 16.97
N PRO A 26 2.71 8.25 17.24
CA PRO A 26 1.75 7.14 17.38
C PRO A 26 0.34 7.35 16.80
N PHE A 27 0.26 7.86 15.57
CA PHE A 27 -1.00 8.21 14.91
C PHE A 27 -1.30 7.22 13.79
N TRP A 28 -1.90 6.09 14.19
CA TRP A 28 -2.27 4.99 13.31
C TRP A 28 -3.05 5.37 12.03
N PRO A 29 -3.90 6.42 11.99
CA PRO A 29 -4.57 6.80 10.74
C PRO A 29 -3.60 7.31 9.67
N LEU A 30 -2.50 7.96 10.07
CA LEU A 30 -1.47 8.43 9.13
C LEU A 30 -0.74 7.26 8.46
N GLU A 31 -0.51 6.20 9.22
CA GLU A 31 0.17 4.99 8.75
C GLU A 31 -0.66 4.28 7.68
N ILE A 32 -1.97 4.14 7.93
CA ILE A 32 -2.92 3.60 6.95
C ILE A 32 -2.91 4.44 5.68
N LEU A 33 -2.95 5.77 5.79
CA LEU A 33 -2.89 6.66 4.63
C LEU A 33 -1.58 6.49 3.84
N GLY A 34 -0.44 6.38 4.53
CA GLY A 34 0.85 6.11 3.90
C GLY A 34 0.85 4.80 3.10
N ILE A 35 0.31 3.73 3.69
CA ILE A 35 0.21 2.42 3.04
C ILE A 35 -0.73 2.45 1.83
N LEU A 36 -1.92 3.05 1.97
CA LEU A 36 -2.90 3.14 0.90
C LEU A 36 -2.39 3.96 -0.29
N VAL A 37 -1.77 5.11 -0.02
CA VAL A 37 -1.16 5.95 -1.06
C VAL A 37 -0.01 5.20 -1.76
N GLY A 38 0.83 4.49 -0.99
CA GLY A 38 1.90 3.64 -1.53
C GLY A 38 1.38 2.51 -2.42
N SER A 39 0.34 1.79 -2.00
CA SER A 39 -0.29 0.70 -2.76
C SER A 39 -0.93 1.20 -4.06
N TRP A 40 -1.51 2.40 -4.04
CA TRP A 40 -2.18 2.99 -5.21
C TRP A 40 -1.18 3.55 -6.25
N ALA A 41 -0.01 4.03 -5.82
CA ALA A 41 0.94 4.77 -6.66
C ALA A 41 1.68 3.94 -7.74
N GLY A 42 1.67 2.61 -7.67
CA GLY A 42 2.26 1.77 -8.73
C GLY A 42 3.21 0.69 -8.29
N SER A 43 3.67 0.67 -7.04
CA SER A 43 4.61 -0.35 -6.56
C SER A 43 4.06 -1.03 -5.32
N GLY A 44 3.17 -1.99 -5.56
CA GLY A 44 2.56 -2.79 -4.49
C GLY A 44 3.58 -3.48 -3.59
N LEU A 45 4.68 -3.96 -4.17
CA LEU A 45 5.77 -4.57 -3.42
C LEU A 45 6.36 -3.64 -2.36
N ILE A 46 6.51 -2.33 -2.67
CA ILE A 46 7.04 -1.35 -1.72
C ILE A 46 6.03 -1.11 -0.58
N ALA A 47 4.75 -1.00 -0.91
CA ALA A 47 3.70 -0.79 0.10
C ALA A 47 3.56 -1.98 1.05
N VAL A 48 3.67 -3.20 0.53
CA VAL A 48 3.70 -4.43 1.34
C VAL A 48 4.95 -4.48 2.20
N ALA A 49 6.13 -4.14 1.67
CA ALA A 49 7.36 -4.06 2.46
C ALA A 49 7.28 -2.99 3.57
N LEU A 50 6.64 -1.85 3.29
CA LEU A 50 6.37 -0.80 4.28
C LEU A 50 5.41 -1.27 5.38
N GLY A 51 4.32 -1.95 5.02
CA GLY A 51 3.41 -2.55 5.97
C GLY A 51 4.10 -3.60 6.85
N LEU A 52 4.95 -4.43 6.25
CA LEU A 52 5.76 -5.41 6.98
C LEU A 52 6.72 -4.74 7.96
N LEU A 53 7.38 -3.66 7.55
CA LEU A 53 8.28 -2.90 8.43
C LEU A 53 7.52 -2.28 9.60
N LEU A 54 6.33 -1.72 9.38
CA LEU A 54 5.49 -1.17 10.44
C LEU A 54 4.99 -2.26 11.39
N ASP A 55 4.51 -3.39 10.86
CA ASP A 55 4.12 -4.52 11.69
C ASP A 55 5.30 -5.05 12.51
N LEU A 56 6.53 -5.05 11.97
CA LEU A 56 7.74 -5.44 12.69
C LEU A 56 8.13 -4.40 13.76
N ALA A 57 7.90 -3.11 13.48
CA ALA A 57 8.22 -2.01 14.38
C ALA A 57 7.22 -1.91 15.56
N TYR A 58 5.94 -2.20 15.33
CA TYR A 58 4.94 -2.38 16.39
C TYR A 58 5.03 -3.76 17.06
N GLY A 59 5.49 -4.77 16.31
CA GLY A 59 5.61 -6.17 16.71
C GLY A 59 7.01 -6.56 17.19
N THR A 60 7.48 -5.94 18.27
CA THR A 60 8.40 -6.61 19.20
C THR A 60 7.74 -6.77 20.56
N PRO A 61 6.98 -7.86 20.75
CA PRO A 61 7.15 -8.66 21.97
C PRO A 61 7.24 -10.17 21.64
N THR A 62 8.05 -10.88 22.44
CA THR A 62 8.48 -12.27 22.29
C THR A 62 7.32 -13.29 22.21
N GLY A 63 6.96 -13.83 21.04
CA GLY A 63 5.99 -14.95 20.96
C GLY A 63 5.62 -15.47 19.57
N ILE A 64 5.53 -16.80 19.42
CA ILE A 64 5.34 -17.53 18.13
C ILE A 64 3.95 -17.32 17.50
N THR A 65 2.92 -16.99 18.30
CA THR A 65 1.54 -16.84 17.83
C THR A 65 1.19 -15.47 17.25
N HIS A 66 2.02 -14.44 17.47
CA HIS A 66 1.79 -13.09 16.92
C HIS A 66 2.33 -12.91 15.50
N TYR A 67 3.18 -13.83 15.01
CA TYR A 67 3.63 -13.86 13.60
C TYR A 67 2.51 -14.13 12.58
N LEU A 68 1.27 -14.34 13.03
CA LEU A 68 0.11 -14.50 12.13
C LEU A 68 -0.70 -13.20 11.97
N PHE A 69 -0.47 -12.19 12.81
CA PHE A 69 -1.22 -10.93 12.79
C PHE A 69 -0.33 -9.78 12.32
N PHE A 70 -0.23 -9.64 11.00
CA PHE A 70 0.45 -8.53 10.31
C PHE A 70 -0.61 -7.56 9.74
N PRO A 71 -1.32 -6.76 10.57
CA PRO A 71 -2.47 -5.96 10.12
C PRO A 71 -2.12 -4.96 9.01
N PHE A 72 -0.94 -4.32 9.07
CA PHE A 72 -0.52 -3.35 8.06
C PHE A 72 -0.12 -4.01 6.74
N THR A 73 0.54 -5.16 6.80
CA THR A 73 0.87 -5.98 5.62
C THR A 73 -0.39 -6.53 4.96
N LEU A 74 -1.36 -7.00 5.76
CA LEU A 74 -2.64 -7.50 5.28
C LEU A 74 -3.42 -6.37 4.59
N LEU A 75 -3.46 -5.18 5.19
CA LEU A 75 -4.07 -4.00 4.61
C LEU A 75 -3.39 -3.57 3.29
N ALA A 76 -2.06 -3.56 3.25
CA ALA A 76 -1.30 -3.26 2.03
C ALA A 76 -1.63 -4.25 0.90
N THR A 77 -1.72 -5.54 1.24
CA THR A 77 -2.01 -6.62 0.28
C THR A 77 -3.44 -6.54 -0.22
N VAL A 78 -4.43 -6.32 0.65
CA VAL A 78 -5.85 -6.15 0.28
C VAL A 78 -6.02 -4.91 -0.60
N ALA A 79 -5.39 -3.79 -0.26
CA ALA A 79 -5.44 -2.57 -1.06
C ALA A 79 -4.84 -2.78 -2.46
N LEU A 80 -3.74 -3.55 -2.55
CA LEU A 80 -3.16 -3.94 -3.83
C LEU A 80 -4.12 -4.81 -4.65
N LEU A 81 -4.74 -5.79 -4.01
CA LEU A 81 -5.69 -6.71 -4.65
C LEU A 81 -6.91 -5.94 -5.16
N ALA A 82 -7.46 -5.04 -4.35
CA ALA A 82 -8.59 -4.18 -4.70
C ALA A 82 -8.26 -3.30 -5.91
N ARG A 83 -7.05 -2.73 -5.96
CA ARG A 83 -6.59 -1.98 -7.14
C ARG A 83 -6.48 -2.86 -8.37
N TYR A 84 -5.95 -4.07 -8.26
CA TYR A 84 -5.79 -4.98 -9.39
C TYR A 84 -7.15 -5.40 -9.97
N ILE A 85 -8.09 -5.77 -9.09
CA ILE A 85 -9.46 -6.13 -9.47
C ILE A 85 -10.19 -4.91 -10.04
N GLY A 86 -10.11 -3.76 -9.38
CA GLY A 86 -10.77 -2.52 -9.81
C GLY A 86 -10.24 -2.01 -11.15
N ALA A 87 -8.92 -2.06 -11.36
CA ALA A 87 -8.33 -1.72 -12.65
C ALA A 87 -8.85 -2.65 -13.75
N ARG A 88 -8.83 -3.97 -13.52
CA ARG A 88 -9.35 -4.95 -14.48
C ARG A 88 -10.83 -4.71 -14.82
N PHE A 89 -11.67 -4.48 -13.80
CA PHE A 89 -13.10 -4.27 -13.98
C PHE A 89 -13.39 -2.97 -14.74
N LEU A 90 -12.66 -1.89 -14.46
CA LEU A 90 -12.80 -0.62 -15.17
C LEU A 90 -12.32 -0.73 -16.63
N PHE A 91 -11.20 -1.42 -16.88
CA PHE A 91 -10.72 -1.64 -18.25
C PHE A 91 -11.65 -2.54 -19.07
N GLU A 92 -12.25 -3.56 -18.45
CA GLU A 92 -13.27 -4.41 -19.10
C GLU A 92 -14.56 -3.61 -19.41
N ARG A 93 -14.96 -2.70 -18.51
CA ARG A 93 -16.12 -1.81 -18.72
C ARG A 93 -15.90 -0.78 -19.83
N SER A 94 -14.76 -0.10 -19.85
CA SER A 94 -14.44 0.88 -20.90
C SER A 94 -14.40 0.26 -22.30
N ARG A 95 -14.04 -1.03 -22.40
CA ARG A 95 -13.99 -1.76 -23.68
C ARG A 95 -15.38 -2.08 -24.24
N HIS A 96 -16.37 -2.27 -23.37
CA HIS A 96 -17.76 -2.49 -23.77
C HIS A 96 -18.41 -1.21 -24.31
N ASP A 97 -18.11 -0.05 -23.72
CA ASP A 97 -18.66 1.24 -24.15
C ASP A 97 -18.07 1.71 -25.50
N THR A 98 -16.93 1.17 -25.95
CA THR A 98 -16.33 1.52 -27.25
C THR A 98 -16.81 0.63 -28.41
N LEU A 99 -17.51 -0.47 -28.13
CA LEU A 99 -17.90 -1.47 -29.13
C LEU A 99 -19.41 -1.45 -29.49
N LEU A 100 -20.19 -0.57 -28.87
CA LEU A 100 -21.56 -0.29 -29.25
C LEU A 100 -21.62 1.09 -29.94
N PRO A 101 -21.83 1.15 -31.27
CA PRO A 101 -22.13 2.40 -31.98
C PRO A 101 -23.52 2.94 -31.65
#